data_AF-A0A0E9N386-F1
#
_entry.id   AF-A0A0E9N386-F1
#
_cell.length_a   1.000
_cell.length_b   1.000
_cell.length_c   1.000
_cell.angle_alpha   90.00
_cell.angle_beta   90.00
_cell.angle_gamma   90.00
#
_symmetry.space_group_name_H-M   'P 1'
#
loop_
_entity.id
_entity.type
_entity.pdbx_description
1 polymer ?
#
loop_
_entity_poly.entity_id
_entity_poly.type
_entity_poly.pdbx_seq_one_letter_code
_entity_poly.pdbx_strand_id
1 'polypeptide(L)' 'MNNTENKLVAYIRDAAIFNISQLEKAAGLSGGTLSRAIKGERGLSESAEKKILWVFKQLGVTPS' A
#
# COMPACT_ATOMS: atom_id res chain seq x y z
N MET A 1 12.15 -15.23 0.86
CA MET A 1 10.97 -14.37 1.07
C MET A 1 11.46 -13.06 1.63
N ASN A 2 11.36 -11.98 0.87
CA ASN A 2 11.97 -10.68 1.20
C ASN A 2 11.17 -10.01 2.34
N ASN A 3 11.86 -9.59 3.38
CA ASN A 3 11.30 -8.94 4.59
C ASN A 3 10.58 -7.60 4.31
N THR A 4 10.68 -7.05 3.11
CA THR A 4 10.16 -5.72 2.75
C THR A 4 8.67 -5.72 2.41
N GLU A 5 8.16 -6.76 1.74
CA GLU A 5 6.74 -6.89 1.37
C GLU A 5 5.81 -6.82 2.59
N ASN A 6 6.27 -7.34 3.73
CA ASN A 6 5.49 -7.36 4.97
C ASN A 6 5.35 -5.98 5.62
N LYS A 7 6.34 -5.09 5.49
CA LYS A 7 6.34 -3.80 6.20
C LYS A 7 5.33 -2.82 5.60
N LEU A 8 5.24 -2.74 4.27
CA LEU A 8 4.33 -1.81 3.61
C LEU A 8 2.87 -2.23 3.81
N VAL A 9 2.57 -3.53 3.72
CA VAL A 9 1.23 -4.05 3.97
C VAL A 9 0.83 -3.86 5.42
N ALA A 10 1.74 -4.11 6.38
CA ALA A 10 1.51 -3.81 7.79
C ALA A 10 1.25 -2.32 8.01
N TYR A 11 2.03 -1.44 7.38
CA TYR A 11 1.85 0.01 7.46
C TYR A 11 0.50 0.47 6.91
N ILE A 12 0.06 -0.04 5.76
CA ILE A 12 -1.27 0.28 5.19
C ILE A 12 -2.38 -0.23 6.12
N ARG A 13 -2.19 -1.40 6.75
CA ARG A 13 -3.16 -1.97 7.70
C ARG A 13 -3.24 -1.14 8.99
N ASP A 14 -2.11 -0.70 9.52
CA ASP A 14 -2.01 0.15 10.72
C ASP A 14 -2.48 1.58 10.45
N ALA A 15 -2.30 2.05 9.21
CA ALA A 15 -2.86 3.29 8.74
C ALA A 15 -4.37 3.16 8.48
N ALA A 16 -5.12 2.80 9.52
CA ALA A 16 -6.58 2.66 9.55
C ALA A 16 -7.32 3.95 9.13
N ILE A 17 -6.61 5.07 9.06
CA ILE A 17 -7.11 6.38 8.63
C ILE A 17 -7.20 6.46 7.10
N PHE A 18 -6.41 5.68 6.36
CA PHE A 18 -6.46 5.71 4.89
C PHE A 18 -7.56 4.83 4.34
N ASN A 19 -8.54 5.45 3.70
CA ASN A 19 -9.49 4.75 2.86
C ASN A 19 -8.72 4.03 1.73
N ILE A 20 -8.70 2.70 1.76
CA ILE A 20 -8.00 1.85 0.80
C ILE A 20 -8.34 2.23 -0.64
N SER A 21 -9.61 2.46 -0.95
CA SER A 21 -10.04 2.81 -2.30
C SER A 21 -9.54 4.19 -2.74
N GLN A 22 -9.43 5.15 -1.82
CA GLN A 22 -8.82 6.44 -2.13
C GLN A 22 -7.31 6.32 -2.35
N LEU A 23 -6.63 5.48 -1.56
CA LEU A 23 -5.20 5.22 -1.73
C LEU A 23 -4.92 4.51 -3.07
N GLU A 24 -5.73 3.52 -3.45
CA GLU A 24 -5.64 2.86 -4.76
C GLU A 24 -5.85 3.86 -5.90
N LYS A 25 -6.84 4.74 -5.76
CA LYS A 25 -7.11 5.78 -6.76
C LYS A 25 -5.96 6.78 -6.87
N ALA A 26 -5.42 7.24 -5.74
CA ALA A 26 -4.28 8.17 -5.70
C ALA A 26 -3.01 7.52 -6.26
N ALA A 27 -2.81 6.23 -6.02
CA ALA A 27 -1.68 5.46 -6.55
C ALA A 27 -1.89 5.00 -8.01
N GLY A 28 -3.07 5.22 -8.59
CA GLY A 28 -3.41 4.73 -9.94
C GLY A 28 -3.36 3.21 -10.04
N LEU A 29 -3.90 2.51 -9.03
CA LEU A 29 -4.02 1.06 -8.94
C LEU A 29 -5.46 0.63 -9.23
N SER A 30 -5.61 -0.58 -9.78
CA SER A 30 -6.92 -1.19 -9.96
C SER A 30 -7.56 -1.47 -8.60
N GLY A 31 -8.86 -1.19 -8.48
CA GLY A 31 -9.63 -1.42 -7.27
C GLY A 31 -9.48 -2.85 -6.73
N GLY A 32 -9.22 -2.98 -5.44
CA GLY A 32 -9.06 -4.27 -4.75
C GLY A 32 -7.67 -4.91 -4.88
N THR A 33 -6.68 -4.21 -5.42
CA THR A 33 -5.26 -4.64 -5.38
C THR A 33 -4.72 -4.63 -3.96
N LEU A 34 -4.88 -3.50 -3.26
CA LEU A 34 -4.48 -3.34 -1.87
C LEU A 34 -5.31 -4.22 -0.94
N SER A 35 -6.60 -4.33 -1.17
CA SER A 35 -7.49 -5.17 -0.35
C SER A 35 -7.03 -6.64 -0.34
N ARG A 36 -6.72 -7.19 -1.52
CA ARG A 36 -6.18 -8.56 -1.66
C ARG A 36 -4.80 -8.71 -1.03
N ALA A 37 -3.95 -7.69 -1.16
CA ALA A 37 -2.64 -7.69 -0.50
C ALA A 37 -2.73 -7.69 1.02
N ILE A 38 -3.62 -6.87 1.59
CA ILE A 38 -3.86 -6.82 3.04
C ILE A 38 -4.40 -8.13 3.56
N LYS A 39 -5.25 -8.83 2.79
CA LYS A 39 -5.75 -10.16 3.15
C LYS A 39 -4.72 -11.28 2.98
N GLY A 40 -3.55 -10.99 2.39
CA GLY A 40 -2.53 -11.99 2.09
C GLY A 40 -2.88 -12.90 0.90
N GLU A 41 -3.94 -12.58 0.14
CA GLU A 41 -4.34 -13.35 -1.04
C GLU A 41 -3.35 -13.19 -2.20
N ARG A 42 -2.66 -12.04 -2.27
CA ARG A 42 -1.67 -11.74 -3.32
C ARG A 42 -0.66 -10.68 -2.88
N GLY A 43 0.63 -10.89 -3.13
CA GLY A 43 1.66 -9.86 -2.89
C GLY A 43 1.51 -8.62 -3.76
N LEU A 44 2.11 -7.51 -3.33
CA LEU A 44 2.19 -6.29 -4.14
C LEU A 44 3.32 -6.42 -5.14
N SER A 45 3.11 -5.91 -6.36
CA SER A 45 4.24 -5.77 -7.28
C SER A 45 5.12 -4.60 -6.85
N GLU A 46 6.42 -4.65 -7.17
CA GLU A 46 7.36 -3.57 -6.86
C GLU A 46 6.91 -2.21 -7.45
N SER A 47 6.25 -2.24 -8.62
CA SER A 47 5.66 -1.04 -9.22
C SER A 47 4.52 -0.46 -8.36
N ALA A 48 3.65 -1.32 -7.82
CA ALA A 48 2.58 -0.90 -6.92
C ALA A 48 3.14 -0.33 -5.61
N GLU A 49 4.15 -0.99 -5.02
CA GLU A 49 4.84 -0.50 -3.82
C GLU A 49 5.41 0.90 -4.03
N LYS A 50 6.13 1.13 -5.14
CA LYS A 50 6.69 2.45 -5.47
C LYS A 50 5.62 3.53 -5.60
N LYS A 51 4.49 3.22 -6.23
CA LYS A 51 3.35 4.15 -6.38
C LYS A 51 2.75 4.52 -5.03
N ILE A 52 2.55 3.53 -4.15
CA ILE A 52 2.01 3.75 -2.81
C ILE A 52 2.96 4.59 -1.97
N LEU A 53 4.26 4.26 -1.98
CA LEU A 53 5.29 5.03 -1.28
C LEU A 53 5.36 6.48 -1.77
N TRP A 54 5.21 6.70 -3.07
CA TRP A 54 5.14 8.05 -3.63
C TRP A 54 3.94 8.82 -3.09
N VAL A 55 2.76 8.20 -3.02
CA VAL A 55 1.55 8.83 -2.44
C VAL A 55 1.78 9.19 -0.97
N PHE A 56 2.34 8.28 -0.17
CA PHE A 56 2.67 8.57 1.23
C PHE A 56 3.63 9.75 1.37
N LYS A 57 4.68 9.81 0.54
CA LYS A 57 5.60 10.95 0.51
C LYS A 57 4.89 12.28 0.18
N GLN A 58 3.97 12.29 -0.78
CA GLN A 58 3.18 13.49 -1.10
C GLN A 58 2.29 13.95 0.06
N LEU A 59 1.84 13.01 0.87
CA LEU A 59 1.00 13.28 2.05
C LEU A 59 1.81 13.61 3.31
N GLY A 60 3.15 13.67 3.23
CA GLY A 60 4.02 13.87 4.38
C GLY A 60 4.06 12.67 5.34
N VAL A 61 3.55 11.53 4.90
CA VAL A 61 3.46 10.29 5.65
C VAL A 61 4.72 9.48 5.37
N THR A 62 5.55 9.26 6.40
CA THR A 62 6.81 8.52 6.23
C THR A 62 6.68 7.17 6.94
N PRO A 63 6.72 6.04 6.21
CA PRO A 63 6.75 4.73 6.85
C PRO A 63 8.05 4.59 7.64
N SER A 64 7.93 4.34 8.95
CA SER A 64 9.02 4.11 9.90
C SER A 64 9.60 2.70 9.80
#